data_AF-G8BDK5-F1
#
_entry.id   AF-G8BDK5-F1
#
_cell.length_a   1.000
_cell.length_b   1.000
_cell.length_c   1.000
_cell.angle_alpha   90.00
_cell.angle_beta   90.00
_cell.angle_gamma   90.00
#
_symmetry.space_group_name_H-M   'P 1'
#
loop_
_entity.id
_entity.type
_entity.pdbx_description
1 polymer ?
#
loop_
_entity_poly.entity_id
_entity_poly.type
_entity_poly.pdbx_seq_one_letter_code
_entity_poly.pdbx_strand_id
1 'polypeptide(L)'
;MKQPKVPLTPYRDLAYRVRQLKPILNVIKRQLRIIVYIYRISTKNVIKAIRAIFLQRSTIVVAIFAYLCEVVPNLLKNATKHLFELKAKGFSSEAWQIIIAPLQADRSPIFMIRLVATLNAMNPIFMKLLYPYVDGEYFLFTTTFLAGLVSSILNFPRFQELKIEEDKFYTFDWTCILVTKAIDTVISTTVSPHVSAHTNDLIDLSVILVSTYCVMTAWWFKPDKLSPQMVNWITKMTRIDPSVQKGVQELHEGTVSYTTQEASPEQDSFQSFAASRGKNSKLGDLTQHEKLPCEVLHEFTTHSCLKHTFDIFVSQFISSLRFYSYVNLFTFVFFRGFRGNMRKVCLKTIKSSLFVSSLTTIHWGCICFIRNHHPKWFGQKYWDILGIKIGSALAGLSVLFESAKKRQDLMLFVTPKALGTFFDAADSTKRRQLETAAFSFSFAILVAFARSSPARLRGVVGKGLSYMVM
;
A
#
# COMPACT_ATOMS: atom_id res chain seq x y z
N MET A 1 65.61 42.44 -79.01
CA MET A 1 65.18 43.31 -77.89
C MET A 1 64.44 42.47 -76.86
N LYS A 2 65.03 42.28 -75.68
CA LYS A 2 64.36 41.69 -74.50
C LYS A 2 63.59 42.80 -73.79
N GLN A 3 62.28 42.62 -73.57
CA GLN A 3 61.53 43.40 -72.58
C GLN A 3 61.28 42.56 -71.32
N PRO A 4 61.30 43.16 -70.12
CA PRO A 4 61.45 42.44 -68.86
C PRO A 4 60.10 41.98 -68.28
N LYS A 5 60.12 40.83 -67.60
CA LYS A 5 59.03 40.36 -66.73
C LYS A 5 59.00 41.21 -65.46
N VAL A 6 57.88 41.90 -65.23
CA VAL A 6 57.58 42.58 -63.95
C VAL A 6 57.08 41.54 -62.93
N PRO A 7 57.58 41.49 -61.69
CA PRO A 7 57.09 40.58 -60.67
C PRO A 7 55.77 41.07 -60.07
N LEU A 8 54.77 40.19 -60.00
CA LEU A 8 53.51 40.44 -59.29
C LEU A 8 53.79 40.54 -57.78
N THR A 9 53.47 41.68 -57.18
CA THR A 9 53.60 41.91 -55.74
C THR A 9 52.65 41.00 -54.93
N PRO A 10 53.10 40.38 -53.82
CA PRO A 10 52.34 39.41 -53.03
C PRO A 10 51.05 39.96 -52.39
N TYR A 11 50.91 41.29 -52.27
CA TYR A 11 49.74 41.94 -51.68
C TYR A 11 48.46 41.87 -52.55
N ARG A 12 48.58 41.81 -53.88
CA ARG A 12 47.40 41.73 -54.78
C ARG A 12 46.77 40.34 -54.78
N ASP A 13 47.57 39.29 -54.60
CA ASP A 13 47.11 37.90 -54.59
C ASP A 13 46.33 37.58 -53.29
N LEU A 14 46.78 38.13 -52.15
CA LEU A 14 46.06 37.99 -50.87
C LEU A 14 44.69 38.68 -50.89
N ALA A 15 44.61 39.91 -51.44
CA ALA A 15 43.35 40.66 -51.55
C ALA A 15 42.35 39.97 -52.49
N TYR A 16 42.82 39.33 -53.57
CA TYR A 16 42.00 38.56 -54.49
C TYR A 16 41.47 37.27 -53.85
N ARG A 17 42.32 36.50 -53.15
CA ARG A 17 41.91 35.30 -52.41
C ARG A 17 40.93 35.60 -51.28
N VAL A 18 41.13 36.69 -50.53
CA VAL A 18 40.18 37.14 -49.49
C VAL A 18 38.83 37.54 -50.10
N ARG A 19 38.82 38.15 -51.30
CA ARG A 19 37.59 38.50 -52.01
C ARG A 19 36.84 37.27 -52.52
N GLN A 20 37.54 36.20 -52.92
CA GLN A 20 36.93 34.90 -53.27
C GLN A 20 36.43 34.11 -52.04
N LEU A 21 37.00 34.31 -50.85
CA LEU A 21 36.56 33.67 -49.60
C LEU A 21 35.32 34.34 -48.98
N LYS A 22 35.03 35.61 -49.28
CA LYS A 22 33.82 36.32 -48.81
C LYS A 22 32.49 35.61 -49.12
N PRO A 23 32.21 35.14 -50.34
CA PRO A 23 30.98 34.40 -50.63
C PRO A 23 30.89 33.08 -49.84
N ILE A 24 32.01 32.36 -49.70
CA ILE A 24 32.09 31.11 -48.91
C ILE A 24 31.80 31.40 -47.42
N LEU A 25 32.41 32.45 -46.86
CA LEU A 25 32.17 32.89 -45.49
C LEU A 25 30.70 33.28 -45.25
N ASN A 26 30.05 33.92 -46.25
CA ASN A 26 28.65 34.28 -46.17
C ASN A 26 27.72 33.06 -46.25
N VAL A 27 28.05 32.04 -47.05
CA VAL A 27 27.34 30.77 -47.08
C VAL A 27 27.48 30.04 -45.74
N ILE A 28 28.69 29.96 -45.18
CA ILE A 28 28.95 29.37 -43.85
C ILE A 28 28.16 30.09 -42.75
N LYS A 29 28.16 31.44 -42.74
CA LYS A 29 27.36 32.25 -41.78
C LYS A 29 25.85 32.06 -41.96
N ARG A 30 25.38 31.80 -43.17
CA ARG A 30 23.96 31.50 -43.45
C ARG A 30 23.59 30.11 -42.94
N GLN A 31 24.42 29.10 -43.19
CA GLN A 31 24.20 27.74 -42.69
C GLN A 31 24.25 27.68 -41.17
N LEU A 32 25.21 28.34 -40.53
CA LEU A 32 25.26 28.48 -39.06
C LEU A 32 24.00 29.15 -38.50
N ARG A 33 23.48 30.20 -39.15
CA ARG A 33 22.21 30.83 -38.72
C ARG A 33 21.02 29.89 -38.85
N ILE A 34 20.95 29.08 -39.90
CA ILE A 34 19.89 28.08 -40.08
C ILE A 34 20.00 26.99 -39.01
N ILE A 35 21.21 26.48 -38.74
CA ILE A 35 21.46 25.49 -37.67
C ILE A 35 21.06 26.05 -36.31
N VAL A 36 21.48 27.28 -35.97
CA VAL A 36 21.10 27.96 -34.72
C VAL A 36 19.60 28.22 -34.64
N TYR A 37 18.95 28.53 -35.76
CA TYR A 37 17.50 28.72 -35.83
C TYR A 37 16.72 27.42 -35.61
N ILE A 38 17.13 26.33 -36.27
CA ILE A 38 16.57 24.98 -36.07
C ILE A 38 16.81 24.53 -34.63
N TYR A 39 18.01 24.74 -34.08
CA TYR A 39 18.32 24.47 -32.68
C TYR A 39 17.47 25.31 -31.72
N ARG A 40 17.25 26.61 -32.00
CA ARG A 40 16.37 27.48 -31.20
C ARG A 40 14.91 27.07 -31.27
N ILE A 41 14.40 26.65 -32.43
CA ILE A 41 13.04 26.12 -32.57
C ILE A 41 12.91 24.81 -31.81
N SER A 42 13.86 23.90 -31.99
CA SER A 42 13.91 22.62 -31.29
C SER A 42 13.95 22.82 -29.77
N THR A 43 14.87 23.63 -29.26
CA THR A 43 14.97 23.95 -27.83
C THR A 43 13.73 24.67 -27.29
N LYS A 44 13.14 25.63 -28.02
CA LYS A 44 11.88 26.26 -27.61
C LYS A 44 10.73 25.26 -27.55
N ASN A 45 10.62 24.36 -28.52
CA ASN A 45 9.59 23.33 -28.55
C ASN A 45 9.82 22.28 -27.45
N VAL A 46 11.06 21.88 -27.20
CA VAL A 46 11.46 20.99 -26.11
C VAL A 46 11.19 21.63 -24.75
N ILE A 47 11.55 22.90 -24.54
CA ILE A 47 11.25 23.63 -23.30
C ILE A 47 9.74 23.79 -23.11
N LYS A 48 8.99 24.07 -24.18
CA LYS A 48 7.53 24.13 -24.13
C LYS A 48 6.90 22.78 -23.80
N ALA A 49 7.43 21.69 -24.35
CA ALA A 49 7.00 20.32 -24.05
C ALA A 49 7.35 19.94 -22.60
N ILE A 50 8.57 20.20 -22.14
CA ILE A 50 9.00 19.98 -20.75
C ILE A 50 8.11 20.77 -19.80
N ARG A 51 7.81 22.04 -20.12
CA ARG A 51 6.93 22.88 -19.29
C ARG A 51 5.48 22.35 -19.30
N ALA A 52 4.99 21.88 -20.44
CA ALA A 52 3.65 21.31 -20.53
C ALA A 52 3.51 19.96 -19.79
N ILE A 53 4.60 19.18 -19.69
CA ILE A 53 4.58 17.82 -19.14
C ILE A 53 4.98 17.79 -17.65
N PHE A 54 6.10 18.40 -17.29
CA PHE A 54 6.70 18.32 -15.95
C PHE A 54 6.31 19.48 -15.02
N LEU A 55 5.97 20.65 -15.57
CA LEU A 55 5.57 21.84 -14.81
C LEU A 55 4.04 22.01 -14.76
N GLN A 56 3.27 20.99 -15.13
CA GLN A 56 1.83 20.98 -14.91
C GLN A 56 1.54 20.93 -13.40
N ARG A 57 0.47 21.61 -12.97
CA ARG A 57 0.04 21.67 -11.58
C ARG A 57 -0.05 20.27 -10.93
N SER A 58 -0.66 19.32 -11.63
CA SER A 58 -0.79 17.92 -11.20
C SER A 58 0.57 17.28 -10.91
N THR A 59 1.54 17.38 -11.83
CA THR A 59 2.90 16.84 -11.65
C THR A 59 3.62 17.48 -10.46
N ILE A 60 3.51 18.80 -10.29
CA ILE A 60 4.14 19.53 -9.17
C ILE A 60 3.52 19.12 -7.82
N VAL A 61 2.18 19.05 -7.75
CA VAL A 61 1.46 18.64 -6.55
C VAL A 61 1.84 17.21 -6.15
N VAL A 62 1.91 16.29 -7.12
CA VAL A 62 2.33 14.90 -6.91
C VAL A 62 3.77 14.84 -6.40
N ALA A 63 4.68 15.62 -7.01
CA ALA A 63 6.08 15.68 -6.61
C ALA A 63 6.23 16.12 -5.16
N ILE A 64 5.59 17.23 -4.78
CA ILE A 64 5.64 17.77 -3.42
C ILE A 64 5.02 16.79 -2.43
N PHE A 65 3.84 16.25 -2.74
CA PHE A 65 3.13 15.34 -1.86
C PHE A 65 3.92 14.05 -1.62
N ALA A 66 4.38 13.39 -2.68
CA ALA A 66 5.15 12.16 -2.57
C ALA A 66 6.47 12.38 -1.81
N TYR A 67 7.15 13.50 -2.08
CA TYR A 67 8.36 13.89 -1.35
C TYR A 67 8.10 14.08 0.15
N LEU A 68 7.07 14.84 0.51
CA LEU A 68 6.71 15.07 1.92
C LEU A 68 6.31 13.78 2.64
N CYS A 69 5.56 12.89 2.00
CA CYS A 69 5.17 11.62 2.56
C CYS A 69 6.36 10.71 2.89
N GLU A 70 7.46 10.80 2.15
CA GLU A 70 8.68 10.03 2.42
C GLU A 70 9.61 10.73 3.43
N VAL A 71 9.79 12.04 3.30
CA VAL A 71 10.77 12.81 4.09
C VAL A 71 10.29 13.06 5.51
N VAL A 72 9.05 13.52 5.69
CA VAL A 72 8.56 13.98 7.00
C VAL A 72 8.57 12.86 8.06
N PRO A 73 8.07 11.64 7.78
CA PRO A 73 8.08 10.57 8.79
C PRO A 73 9.50 10.12 9.16
N ASN A 74 10.40 10.04 8.16
CA ASN A 74 11.78 9.63 8.37
C ASN A 74 12.57 10.68 9.15
N LEU A 75 12.37 11.98 8.86
CA LEU A 75 12.94 13.06 9.66
C LEU A 75 12.40 13.05 11.09
N LEU A 76 11.10 12.84 11.27
CA LEU A 76 10.52 12.77 12.61
C LEU A 76 11.09 11.60 13.41
N LYS A 77 11.21 10.41 12.79
CA LYS A 77 11.82 9.23 13.41
C LYS A 77 13.29 9.48 13.78
N ASN A 78 14.03 10.15 12.90
CA ASN A 78 15.43 10.50 13.17
C ASN A 78 15.54 11.51 14.33
N ALA A 79 14.71 12.55 14.31
CA ALA A 79 14.66 13.55 15.37
C ALA A 79 14.29 12.94 16.72
N THR A 80 13.28 12.08 16.78
CA THR A 80 12.89 11.41 18.03
C THR A 80 13.99 10.49 18.53
N LYS A 81 14.64 9.71 17.64
CA LYS A 81 15.79 8.87 18.00
C LYS A 81 16.91 9.68 18.65
N HIS A 82 17.38 10.74 18.00
CA HIS A 82 18.46 11.58 18.54
C HIS A 82 18.06 12.33 19.82
N LEU A 83 16.79 12.73 19.95
CA LEU A 83 16.25 13.33 21.16
C LEU A 83 16.26 12.34 22.34
N PHE A 84 15.84 11.09 22.11
CA PHE A 84 15.83 10.04 23.14
C PHE A 84 17.24 9.58 23.51
N GLU A 85 18.17 9.55 22.56
CA GLU A 85 19.56 9.14 22.80
C GLU A 85 20.44 10.26 23.36
N LEU A 86 19.94 11.51 23.46
CA LEU A 86 20.70 12.71 23.86
C LEU A 86 22.01 12.91 23.07
N LYS A 87 22.09 12.35 21.87
CA LYS A 87 23.26 12.40 20.99
C LYS A 87 22.97 13.31 19.81
N ALA A 88 23.57 14.50 19.78
CA ALA A 88 23.44 15.41 18.64
C ALA A 88 24.39 15.06 17.47
N LYS A 89 25.41 14.23 17.72
CA LYS A 89 26.42 13.87 16.73
C LYS A 89 25.78 12.98 15.65
N GLY A 90 25.88 13.39 14.39
CA GLY A 90 25.35 12.66 13.23
C GLY A 90 23.97 13.11 12.76
N PHE A 91 23.20 13.83 13.59
CA PHE A 91 21.83 14.25 13.25
C PHE A 91 21.73 15.02 11.93
N SER A 92 22.63 15.99 11.70
CA SER A 92 22.61 16.83 10.48
C SER A 92 22.94 16.04 9.21
N SER A 93 23.91 15.11 9.28
CA SER A 93 24.30 14.27 8.15
C SER A 93 23.18 13.29 7.80
N GLU A 94 22.59 12.63 8.80
CA GLU A 94 21.46 11.71 8.61
C GLU A 94 20.21 12.45 8.09
N ALA A 95 19.92 13.64 8.63
CA ALA A 95 18.83 14.49 8.14
C ALA A 95 19.04 14.90 6.67
N TRP A 96 20.27 15.25 6.29
CA TRP A 96 20.60 15.59 4.90
C TRP A 96 20.43 14.39 3.96
N GLN A 97 20.86 13.20 4.38
CA GLN A 97 20.62 11.97 3.62
C GLN A 97 19.13 11.69 3.44
N ILE A 98 18.30 11.88 4.48
CA ILE A 98 16.84 11.72 4.39
C ILE A 98 16.22 12.73 3.41
N ILE A 99 16.74 13.96 3.34
CA ILE A 99 16.25 15.00 2.42
C ILE A 99 16.60 14.67 0.96
N ILE A 100 17.79 14.14 0.70
CA ILE A 100 18.27 13.84 -0.66
C ILE A 100 17.76 12.50 -1.18
N ALA A 101 17.68 11.48 -0.33
CA ALA A 101 17.35 10.12 -0.73
C ALA A 101 16.12 10.02 -1.66
N PRO A 102 14.96 10.66 -1.38
CA PRO A 102 13.77 10.55 -2.23
C PRO A 102 13.92 11.09 -3.67
N LEU A 103 15.01 11.80 -3.97
CA LEU A 103 15.33 12.30 -5.31
C LEU A 103 16.05 11.25 -6.19
N GLN A 104 16.41 10.09 -5.61
CA GLN A 104 17.03 8.99 -6.35
C GLN A 104 15.99 8.26 -7.23
N ALA A 105 16.45 7.71 -8.35
CA ALA A 105 15.58 7.17 -9.40
C ALA A 105 14.81 5.89 -9.01
N ASP A 106 15.28 5.18 -8.00
CA ASP A 106 14.69 3.98 -7.41
C ASP A 106 13.61 4.28 -6.36
N ARG A 107 13.43 5.55 -5.97
CA ARG A 107 12.50 5.94 -4.92
C ARG A 107 11.10 6.23 -5.44
N SER A 108 10.13 6.05 -4.54
CA SER A 108 8.70 6.17 -4.87
C SER A 108 8.30 7.54 -5.43
N PRO A 109 8.86 8.69 -4.94
CA PRO A 109 8.51 10.00 -5.47
C PRO A 109 8.90 10.18 -6.94
N ILE A 110 10.10 9.76 -7.34
CA ILE A 110 10.52 9.84 -8.75
C ILE A 110 9.66 8.97 -9.64
N PHE A 111 9.31 7.76 -9.18
CA PHE A 111 8.36 6.90 -9.89
C PHE A 111 7.00 7.60 -10.10
N MET A 112 6.40 8.16 -9.04
CA MET A 112 5.11 8.85 -9.12
C MET A 112 5.17 10.07 -10.04
N ILE A 113 6.26 10.84 -10.02
CA ILE A 113 6.47 11.98 -10.90
C ILE A 113 6.51 11.53 -12.36
N ARG A 114 7.30 10.48 -12.68
CA ARG A 114 7.37 9.93 -14.04
C ARG A 114 6.02 9.40 -14.51
N LEU A 115 5.30 8.71 -13.63
CA LEU A 115 3.97 8.17 -13.91
C LEU A 115 2.96 9.27 -14.29
N VAL A 116 2.94 10.39 -13.56
CA VAL A 116 2.02 11.50 -13.86
C VAL A 116 2.51 12.33 -15.06
N ALA A 117 3.81 12.54 -15.20
CA ALA A 117 4.39 13.23 -16.35
C ALA A 117 4.09 12.48 -17.67
N THR A 118 4.34 11.17 -17.73
CA THR A 118 4.02 10.36 -18.92
C THR A 118 2.52 10.35 -19.20
N LEU A 119 1.67 10.28 -18.17
CA LEU A 119 0.22 10.40 -18.33
C LEU A 119 -0.17 11.73 -19.00
N ASN A 120 0.37 12.85 -18.50
CA ASN A 120 0.08 14.18 -19.03
C ASN A 120 0.62 14.38 -20.45
N ALA A 121 1.75 13.74 -20.78
CA ALA A 121 2.31 13.73 -22.13
C ALA A 121 1.47 12.90 -23.12
N MET A 122 0.97 11.74 -22.70
CA MET A 122 0.22 10.82 -23.55
C MET A 122 -1.23 11.26 -23.78
N ASN A 123 -1.86 11.92 -22.81
CA ASN A 123 -3.26 12.32 -22.91
C ASN A 123 -3.60 13.16 -24.16
N PRO A 124 -2.88 14.26 -24.51
CA PRO A 124 -3.19 15.03 -25.73
C PRO A 124 -2.94 14.24 -27.02
N ILE A 125 -2.03 13.27 -27.00
CA ILE A 125 -1.78 12.39 -28.16
C ILE A 125 -2.98 11.48 -28.39
N PHE A 126 -3.47 10.82 -27.33
CA PHE A 126 -4.66 9.97 -27.41
C PHE A 126 -5.91 10.76 -27.75
N MET A 127 -6.08 11.97 -27.19
CA MET A 127 -7.17 12.87 -27.58
C MET A 127 -7.17 13.12 -29.08
N LYS A 128 -6.02 13.47 -29.67
CA LYS A 128 -5.92 13.73 -31.12
C LYS A 128 -6.11 12.46 -31.96
N LEU A 129 -5.60 11.32 -31.50
CA LEU A 129 -5.68 10.04 -32.20
C LEU A 129 -7.10 9.47 -32.22
N LEU A 130 -7.84 9.61 -31.12
CA LEU A 130 -9.17 9.01 -30.92
C LEU A 130 -10.31 9.95 -31.25
N TYR A 131 -10.05 11.25 -31.40
CA TYR A 131 -11.07 12.24 -31.81
C TYR A 131 -11.94 11.78 -32.99
N PRO A 132 -11.41 11.17 -34.07
CA PRO A 132 -12.26 10.72 -35.19
C PRO A 132 -13.03 9.41 -34.94
N TYR A 133 -12.77 8.70 -33.84
CA TYR A 133 -13.32 7.36 -33.57
C TYR A 133 -14.20 7.27 -32.33
N VAL A 134 -14.04 8.21 -31.40
CA VAL A 134 -14.72 8.21 -30.10
C VAL A 134 -15.29 9.60 -29.86
N ASP A 135 -16.62 9.69 -29.83
CA ASP A 135 -17.34 10.93 -29.53
C ASP A 135 -18.21 10.77 -28.28
N GLY A 136 -18.59 11.90 -27.68
CA GLY A 136 -19.56 11.95 -26.58
C GLY A 136 -18.97 11.83 -25.16
N GLU A 137 -19.82 11.41 -24.21
CA GLU A 137 -19.53 11.43 -22.76
C GLU A 137 -18.31 10.57 -22.37
N TYR A 138 -18.02 9.51 -23.13
CA TYR A 138 -16.92 8.58 -22.86
C TYR A 138 -15.57 9.03 -23.40
N PHE A 139 -15.50 10.07 -24.24
CA PHE A 139 -14.26 10.49 -24.90
C PHE A 139 -13.14 10.82 -23.90
N LEU A 140 -13.44 11.62 -22.88
CA LEU A 140 -12.47 11.98 -21.84
C LEU A 140 -12.03 10.78 -21.01
N PHE A 141 -12.96 9.84 -20.74
CA PHE A 141 -12.64 8.63 -19.99
C PHE A 141 -11.70 7.72 -20.79
N THR A 142 -12.04 7.40 -22.05
CA THR A 142 -11.28 6.47 -22.90
C THR A 142 -9.87 6.97 -23.20
N THR A 143 -9.74 8.26 -23.54
CA THR A 143 -8.43 8.88 -23.82
C THR A 143 -7.53 8.90 -22.58
N THR A 144 -8.09 9.25 -21.42
CA THR A 144 -7.37 9.24 -20.14
C THR A 144 -7.01 7.83 -19.69
N PHE A 145 -7.91 6.86 -19.89
CA PHE A 145 -7.69 5.45 -19.58
C PHE A 145 -6.49 4.91 -20.37
N LEU A 146 -6.47 5.12 -21.69
CA LEU A 146 -5.36 4.67 -22.55
C LEU A 146 -4.05 5.38 -22.21
N ALA A 147 -4.09 6.68 -21.93
CA ALA A 147 -2.92 7.43 -21.47
C ALA A 147 -2.38 6.90 -20.13
N GLY A 148 -3.27 6.58 -19.18
CA GLY A 148 -2.93 5.98 -17.90
C GLY A 148 -2.31 4.60 -18.04
N LEU A 149 -2.92 3.75 -18.89
CA LEU A 149 -2.46 2.39 -19.16
C LEU A 149 -1.06 2.37 -19.77
N VAL A 150 -0.81 3.20 -20.80
CA VAL A 150 0.53 3.34 -21.39
C VAL A 150 1.52 3.89 -20.37
N SER A 151 1.13 4.90 -19.59
CA SER A 151 2.01 5.49 -18.59
C SER A 151 2.48 4.48 -17.54
N SER A 152 1.56 3.68 -16.99
CA SER A 152 1.89 2.68 -15.99
C SER A 152 2.70 1.52 -16.55
N ILE A 153 2.38 1.03 -17.75
CA ILE A 153 3.14 -0.06 -18.41
C ILE A 153 4.59 0.35 -18.65
N LEU A 154 4.84 1.61 -19.01
CA LEU A 154 6.20 2.10 -19.27
C LEU A 154 7.03 2.31 -18.00
N ASN A 155 6.40 2.68 -16.87
CA ASN A 155 7.11 3.12 -15.68
C ASN A 155 7.12 2.09 -14.53
N PHE A 156 6.08 1.28 -14.39
CA PHE A 156 5.91 0.37 -13.25
C PHE A 156 6.87 -0.84 -13.24
N PRO A 157 7.14 -1.54 -14.36
CA PRO A 157 8.00 -2.74 -14.33
C PRO A 157 9.41 -2.47 -13.78
N ARG A 158 10.03 -1.37 -14.22
CA ARG A 158 11.34 -0.95 -13.73
C ARG A 158 11.32 -0.62 -12.23
N PHE A 159 10.25 0.03 -11.76
CA PHE A 159 10.10 0.35 -10.34
C PHE A 159 9.89 -0.92 -9.50
N GLN A 160 9.09 -1.85 -10.01
CA GLN A 160 8.85 -3.16 -9.40
C GLN A 160 10.14 -3.97 -9.26
N GLU A 161 10.96 -4.06 -10.31
CA GLU A 161 12.25 -4.76 -10.26
C GLU A 161 13.18 -4.21 -9.19
N LEU A 162 13.30 -2.88 -9.09
CA LEU A 162 14.16 -2.23 -8.09
C LEU A 162 13.67 -2.42 -6.64
N LYS A 163 12.35 -2.47 -6.42
CA LYS A 163 11.79 -2.56 -5.05
C LYS A 163 11.60 -3.97 -4.52
N ILE A 164 11.43 -4.96 -5.39
CA ILE A 164 11.32 -6.35 -4.95
C ILE A 164 12.61 -6.84 -4.27
N GLU A 165 13.78 -6.31 -4.66
CA GLU A 165 15.06 -6.63 -4.02
C GLU A 165 15.13 -6.14 -2.56
N GLU A 166 14.50 -5.00 -2.25
CA GLU A 166 14.46 -4.45 -0.89
C GLU A 166 13.34 -5.07 -0.04
N ASP A 167 12.12 -5.13 -0.59
CA ASP A 167 10.93 -5.63 0.07
C ASP A 167 9.93 -6.18 -0.96
N LYS A 168 9.82 -7.52 -0.99
CA LYS A 168 8.94 -8.26 -1.88
C LYS A 168 7.45 -7.91 -1.76
N PHE A 169 7.01 -7.31 -0.66
CA PHE A 169 5.62 -6.90 -0.46
C PHE A 169 5.35 -5.45 -0.83
N TYR A 170 6.40 -4.64 -1.04
CA TYR A 170 6.25 -3.20 -1.20
C TYR A 170 5.32 -2.85 -2.36
N THR A 171 5.68 -3.20 -3.60
CA THR A 171 4.87 -2.87 -4.78
C THR A 171 3.56 -3.65 -4.81
N PHE A 172 3.58 -4.87 -4.29
CA PHE A 172 2.42 -5.75 -4.25
C PHE A 172 1.30 -5.16 -3.40
N ASP A 173 1.62 -4.63 -2.21
CA ASP A 173 0.68 -3.96 -1.33
C ASP A 173 0.05 -2.72 -2.00
N TRP A 174 0.86 -1.91 -2.69
CA TRP A 174 0.36 -0.76 -3.47
C TRP A 174 -0.58 -1.20 -4.60
N THR A 175 -0.23 -2.30 -5.28
CA THR A 175 -1.06 -2.86 -6.34
C THR A 175 -2.40 -3.36 -5.80
N CYS A 176 -2.40 -4.10 -4.69
CA CYS A 176 -3.65 -4.54 -4.05
C CYS A 176 -4.52 -3.34 -3.64
N ILE A 177 -3.92 -2.26 -3.10
CA ILE A 177 -4.65 -1.04 -2.77
C ILE A 177 -5.31 -0.44 -4.02
N LEU A 178 -4.56 -0.32 -5.12
CA LEU A 178 -5.09 0.22 -6.38
C LEU A 178 -6.19 -0.67 -6.98
N VAL A 179 -6.01 -2.00 -6.96
CA VAL A 179 -7.01 -2.95 -7.46
C VAL A 179 -8.30 -2.86 -6.65
N THR A 180 -8.21 -2.91 -5.32
CA THR A 180 -9.38 -2.74 -4.45
C THR A 180 -10.07 -1.41 -4.72
N LYS A 181 -9.30 -0.34 -4.94
CA LYS A 181 -9.85 0.98 -5.26
C LYS A 181 -10.53 1.08 -6.62
N ALA A 182 -9.95 0.45 -7.64
CA ALA A 182 -10.56 0.40 -8.96
C ALA A 182 -11.89 -0.37 -8.91
N ILE A 183 -11.91 -1.52 -8.23
CA ILE A 183 -13.12 -2.33 -8.02
C ILE A 183 -14.18 -1.55 -7.25
N ASP A 184 -13.82 -0.95 -6.11
CA ASP A 184 -14.73 -0.09 -5.31
C ASP A 184 -15.32 1.04 -6.15
N THR A 185 -14.50 1.72 -6.96
CA THR A 185 -14.96 2.82 -7.84
C THR A 185 -15.93 2.32 -8.91
N VAL A 186 -15.63 1.18 -9.55
CA VAL A 186 -16.51 0.58 -10.56
C VAL A 186 -17.83 0.15 -9.93
N ILE A 187 -17.80 -0.63 -8.86
CA ILE A 187 -19.00 -1.14 -8.16
C ILE A 187 -19.84 0.03 -7.63
N SER A 188 -19.22 1.02 -7.01
CA SER A 188 -19.95 2.18 -6.49
C SER A 188 -20.58 3.06 -7.58
N THR A 189 -20.04 3.01 -8.80
CA THR A 189 -20.57 3.73 -9.95
C THR A 189 -21.69 2.97 -10.65
N THR A 190 -21.54 1.65 -10.80
CA THR A 190 -22.47 0.83 -11.59
C THR A 190 -23.59 0.23 -10.73
N VAL A 191 -23.28 -0.20 -9.51
CA VAL A 191 -24.21 -0.96 -8.65
C VAL A 191 -24.88 -0.06 -7.61
N SER A 192 -24.13 0.79 -6.90
CA SER A 192 -24.71 1.59 -5.80
C SER A 192 -25.92 2.46 -6.18
N PRO A 193 -26.02 3.05 -7.39
CA PRO A 193 -27.22 3.82 -7.78
C PRO A 193 -28.49 2.98 -7.93
N HIS A 194 -28.35 1.66 -8.12
CA HIS A 194 -29.46 0.75 -8.42
C HIS A 194 -29.92 -0.05 -7.19
N VAL A 195 -29.30 0.14 -6.02
CA VAL A 195 -29.60 -0.62 -4.80
C VAL A 195 -29.95 0.31 -3.64
N SER A 196 -30.76 -0.18 -2.70
CA SER A 196 -31.15 0.58 -1.52
C SER A 196 -29.96 0.92 -0.62
N ALA A 197 -30.09 1.97 0.20
CA ALA A 197 -29.06 2.34 1.18
C ALA A 197 -28.75 1.19 2.15
N HIS A 198 -29.78 0.47 2.61
CA HIS A 198 -29.62 -0.69 3.49
C HIS A 198 -28.84 -1.83 2.81
N THR A 199 -29.10 -2.08 1.52
CA THR A 199 -28.37 -3.08 0.75
C THR A 199 -26.88 -2.70 0.61
N ASN A 200 -26.58 -1.42 0.34
CA ASN A 200 -25.19 -0.94 0.30
C ASN A 200 -24.49 -1.14 1.66
N ASP A 201 -25.15 -0.85 2.78
CA ASP A 201 -24.59 -1.06 4.11
C ASP A 201 -24.31 -2.53 4.41
N LEU A 202 -25.19 -3.44 3.95
CA LEU A 202 -24.97 -4.89 4.07
C LEU A 202 -23.82 -5.38 3.19
N ILE A 203 -23.64 -4.82 2.00
CA ILE A 203 -22.49 -5.12 1.13
C ILE A 203 -21.20 -4.67 1.82
N ASP A 204 -21.13 -3.44 2.31
CA ASP A 204 -19.96 -2.91 3.03
C ASP A 204 -19.62 -3.78 4.24
N LEU A 205 -20.64 -4.19 5.02
CA LEU A 205 -20.46 -5.10 6.15
C LEU A 205 -19.94 -6.47 5.71
N SER A 206 -20.52 -7.05 4.66
CA SER A 206 -20.12 -8.37 4.13
C SER A 206 -18.66 -8.36 3.66
N VAL A 207 -18.25 -7.30 2.97
CA VAL A 207 -16.85 -7.12 2.53
C VAL A 207 -15.91 -7.07 3.72
N ILE A 208 -16.27 -6.37 4.81
CA ILE A 208 -15.46 -6.32 6.03
C ILE A 208 -15.37 -7.70 6.70
N LEU A 209 -16.47 -8.44 6.80
CA LEU A 209 -16.50 -9.79 7.37
C LEU A 209 -15.60 -10.75 6.59
N VAL A 210 -15.73 -10.78 5.26
CA VAL A 210 -14.89 -11.61 4.38
C VAL A 210 -13.44 -11.16 4.44
N SER A 211 -13.16 -9.86 4.43
CA SER A 211 -11.79 -9.35 4.54
C SER A 211 -11.14 -9.72 5.86
N THR A 212 -11.88 -9.62 6.97
CA THR A 212 -11.40 -10.01 8.31
C THR A 212 -11.16 -11.51 8.37
N TYR A 213 -12.08 -12.31 7.82
CA TYR A 213 -11.90 -13.75 7.69
C TYR A 213 -10.60 -14.11 6.96
N CYS A 214 -10.37 -13.53 5.78
CA CYS A 214 -9.17 -13.80 4.98
C CYS A 214 -7.89 -13.43 5.74
N VAL A 215 -7.82 -12.22 6.30
CA VAL A 215 -6.62 -11.73 6.99
C VAL A 215 -6.34 -12.52 8.27
N MET A 216 -7.35 -12.76 9.11
CA MET A 216 -7.15 -13.48 10.38
C MET A 216 -6.86 -14.96 10.15
N THR A 217 -7.51 -15.60 9.18
CA THR A 217 -7.23 -17.00 8.80
C THR A 217 -5.83 -17.13 8.21
N ALA A 218 -5.42 -16.19 7.35
CA ALA A 218 -4.06 -16.16 6.84
C ALA A 218 -3.04 -15.96 7.97
N TRP A 219 -3.28 -15.02 8.88
CA TRP A 219 -2.39 -14.83 10.03
C TRP A 219 -2.28 -16.10 10.89
N TRP A 220 -3.38 -16.79 11.19
CA TRP A 220 -3.35 -18.03 11.96
C TRP A 220 -2.56 -19.14 11.26
N PHE A 221 -2.90 -19.44 10.00
CA PHE A 221 -2.44 -20.67 9.35
C PHE A 221 -1.27 -20.49 8.37
N LYS A 222 -1.16 -19.33 7.73
CA LYS A 222 -0.16 -19.02 6.69
C LYS A 222 0.30 -17.56 6.78
N PRO A 223 0.99 -17.17 7.87
CA PRO A 223 1.38 -15.78 8.10
C PRO A 223 2.36 -15.24 7.05
N ASP A 224 3.05 -16.13 6.33
CA ASP A 224 3.91 -15.83 5.18
C ASP A 224 3.17 -15.14 4.02
N LYS A 225 1.84 -15.27 3.95
CA LYS A 225 0.99 -14.58 2.96
C LYS A 225 0.72 -13.10 3.29
N LEU A 226 1.11 -12.66 4.48
CA LEU A 226 0.95 -11.28 4.93
C LEU A 226 2.31 -10.60 5.00
N SER A 227 2.34 -9.28 4.82
CA SER A 227 3.56 -8.49 5.07
C SER A 227 4.02 -8.66 6.53
N PRO A 228 5.34 -8.69 6.81
CA PRO A 228 5.86 -8.83 8.17
C PRO A 228 5.32 -7.76 9.13
N GLN A 229 5.10 -6.53 8.62
CA GLN A 229 4.52 -5.43 9.39
C GLN A 229 3.10 -5.78 9.86
N MET A 230 2.28 -6.38 9.00
CA MET A 230 0.92 -6.78 9.34
C MET A 230 0.91 -7.94 10.34
N VAL A 231 1.74 -8.97 10.12
CA VAL A 231 1.86 -10.10 11.07
C VAL A 231 2.26 -9.59 12.45
N ASN A 232 3.31 -8.78 12.53
CA ASN A 232 3.78 -8.20 13.80
C ASN A 232 2.71 -7.33 14.47
N TRP A 233 1.95 -6.56 13.68
CA TRP A 233 0.85 -5.75 14.21
C TRP A 233 -0.26 -6.62 14.79
N ILE A 234 -0.72 -7.65 14.07
CA ILE A 234 -1.78 -8.56 14.54
C ILE A 234 -1.30 -9.31 15.79
N THR A 235 -0.13 -9.94 15.75
CA THR A 235 0.43 -10.69 16.90
C THR A 235 0.57 -9.81 18.15
N LYS A 236 1.03 -8.56 17.98
CA LYS A 236 1.10 -7.60 19.09
C LYS A 236 -0.27 -7.23 19.64
N MET A 237 -1.28 -7.12 18.78
CA MET A 237 -2.65 -6.79 19.18
C MET A 237 -3.36 -7.99 19.82
N THR A 238 -3.21 -9.20 19.30
CA THR A 238 -3.83 -10.40 19.87
C THR A 238 -3.17 -10.85 21.16
N ARG A 239 -1.89 -10.49 21.37
CA ARG A 239 -1.07 -10.85 22.55
C ARG A 239 -0.99 -12.36 22.79
N ILE A 240 -1.07 -13.13 21.72
CA ILE A 240 -0.81 -14.56 21.77
C ILE A 240 0.70 -14.82 21.74
N ASP A 241 1.12 -15.84 22.47
CA ASP A 241 2.47 -16.39 22.38
C ASP A 241 2.67 -17.04 21.00
N PRO A 242 3.72 -16.67 20.23
CA PRO A 242 3.97 -17.21 18.91
C PRO A 242 4.06 -18.75 18.88
N SER A 243 4.48 -19.40 19.98
CA SER A 243 4.53 -20.86 20.05
C SER A 243 3.14 -21.50 20.04
N VAL A 244 2.14 -20.86 20.67
CA VAL A 244 0.75 -21.34 20.63
C VAL A 244 0.18 -21.21 19.22
N GLN A 245 0.46 -20.10 18.55
CA GLN A 245 0.07 -19.90 17.14
C GLN A 245 0.72 -20.96 16.24
N LYS A 246 2.00 -21.24 16.43
CA LYS A 246 2.73 -22.24 15.66
C LYS A 246 2.19 -23.67 15.89
N GLY A 247 1.84 -24.03 17.13
CA GLY A 247 1.20 -25.32 17.41
C GLY A 247 -0.14 -25.49 16.69
N VAL A 248 -0.93 -24.41 16.59
CA VAL A 248 -2.16 -24.41 15.79
C VAL A 248 -1.89 -24.59 14.29
N GLN A 249 -0.78 -24.04 13.77
CA GLN A 249 -0.35 -24.26 12.38
C GLN A 249 0.05 -25.71 12.14
N GLU A 250 0.88 -26.28 13.02
CA GLU A 250 1.29 -27.68 12.96
C GLU A 250 0.06 -28.61 13.01
N LEU A 251 -0.93 -28.29 13.85
CA LEU A 251 -2.20 -29.03 13.91
C LEU A 251 -3.01 -28.89 12.62
N HIS A 252 -3.05 -27.70 12.03
CA HIS A 252 -3.73 -27.45 10.76
C HIS A 252 -3.09 -28.22 9.60
N GLU A 253 -1.77 -28.19 9.50
CA GLU A 253 -0.97 -28.86 8.46
C GLU A 253 -0.95 -30.38 8.64
N GLY A 254 -1.21 -30.87 9.86
CA GLY A 254 -1.23 -32.29 10.19
C GLY A 254 0.12 -32.86 10.61
N THR A 255 1.12 -32.01 10.85
CA THR A 255 2.40 -32.39 11.47
C THR A 255 2.20 -32.91 12.89
N VAL A 256 1.19 -32.37 13.59
CA VAL A 256 0.72 -32.91 14.88
C VAL A 256 -0.77 -33.28 14.77
N SER A 257 -1.18 -34.32 15.52
CA SER A 257 -2.55 -34.81 15.55
C SER A 257 -2.96 -35.21 16.96
N TYR A 258 -4.26 -35.23 17.21
CA TYR A 258 -4.85 -35.77 18.45
C TYR A 258 -4.74 -37.30 18.55
N THR A 259 -4.52 -37.98 17.43
CA THR A 259 -4.55 -39.45 17.36
C THR A 259 -3.16 -40.07 17.34
N THR A 260 -2.19 -39.37 16.75
CA THR A 260 -0.87 -39.91 16.42
C THR A 260 0.17 -38.82 16.59
N GLN A 261 1.26 -39.16 17.26
CA GLN A 261 2.41 -38.28 17.43
C GLN A 261 3.48 -38.68 16.40
N GLU A 262 3.49 -38.00 15.25
CA GLU A 262 4.54 -38.17 14.24
C GLU A 262 5.75 -37.26 14.54
N ALA A 263 5.52 -36.11 15.18
CA ALA A 263 6.56 -35.16 15.55
C ALA A 263 7.22 -35.54 16.90
N SER A 264 8.53 -35.35 17.00
CA SER A 264 9.23 -35.51 18.29
C SER A 264 8.73 -34.46 19.32
N PRO A 265 8.80 -34.74 20.64
CA PRO A 265 8.35 -33.80 21.67
C PRO A 265 8.99 -32.40 21.60
N GLU A 266 10.21 -32.31 21.09
CA GLU A 266 10.94 -31.04 20.88
C GLU A 266 10.45 -30.26 19.65
N GLN A 267 9.75 -30.93 18.73
CA GLN A 267 9.17 -30.33 17.53
C GLN A 267 7.71 -29.93 17.71
N ASP A 268 7.03 -30.45 18.74
CA ASP A 268 5.67 -30.05 19.10
C ASP A 268 5.70 -28.68 19.83
N SER A 269 5.16 -27.67 19.18
CA SER A 269 5.16 -26.31 19.71
C SER A 269 4.31 -26.16 20.99
N PHE A 270 3.28 -26.98 21.20
CA PHE A 270 2.47 -26.93 22.43
C PHE A 270 3.22 -27.54 23.63
N GLN A 271 3.92 -28.65 23.43
CA GLN A 271 4.75 -29.28 24.46
C GLN A 271 5.91 -28.37 24.87
N SER A 272 6.63 -27.84 23.88
CA SER A 272 7.71 -26.87 24.09
C SER A 272 7.22 -25.62 24.81
N PHE A 273 6.02 -25.12 24.44
CA PHE A 273 5.40 -23.99 25.12
C PHE A 273 5.08 -24.30 26.59
N ALA A 274 4.48 -25.45 26.90
CA ALA A 274 4.19 -25.88 28.26
C ALA A 274 5.48 -25.95 29.11
N ALA A 275 6.54 -26.57 28.58
CA ALA A 275 7.84 -26.64 29.24
C ALA A 275 8.45 -25.26 29.49
N SER A 276 8.37 -24.34 28.52
CA SER A 276 8.90 -22.97 28.65
C SER A 276 8.22 -22.15 29.75
N ARG A 277 6.97 -22.51 30.11
CA ARG A 277 6.19 -21.89 31.19
C ARG A 277 6.34 -22.63 32.53
N GLY A 278 7.28 -23.57 32.64
CA GLY A 278 7.50 -24.39 33.83
C GLY A 278 6.36 -25.36 34.15
N LYS A 279 5.53 -25.69 33.14
CA LYS A 279 4.44 -26.65 33.26
C LYS A 279 4.88 -28.01 32.74
N ASN A 280 4.12 -29.05 33.09
CA ASN A 280 4.39 -30.40 32.59
C ASN A 280 4.16 -30.43 31.07
N SER A 281 5.18 -30.84 30.31
CA SER A 281 5.14 -30.96 28.85
C SER A 281 3.94 -31.78 28.36
N LYS A 282 3.50 -32.78 29.13
CA LYS A 282 2.33 -33.62 28.82
C LYS A 282 1.01 -32.87 28.70
N LEU A 283 0.91 -31.65 29.24
CA LEU A 283 -0.27 -30.80 29.05
C LEU A 283 -0.40 -30.30 27.60
N GLY A 284 0.73 -30.12 26.91
CA GLY A 284 0.77 -29.74 25.50
C GLY A 284 0.70 -30.92 24.53
N ASP A 285 0.89 -32.16 25.01
CA ASP A 285 0.88 -33.36 24.16
C ASP A 285 -0.54 -33.70 23.71
N LEU A 286 -0.82 -33.49 22.42
CA LEU A 286 -2.14 -33.69 21.83
C LEU A 286 -2.62 -35.15 21.89
N THR A 287 -1.74 -36.14 22.04
CA THR A 287 -2.14 -37.56 22.12
C THR A 287 -2.65 -37.98 23.49
N GLN A 288 -2.36 -37.18 24.53
CA GLN A 288 -2.78 -37.48 25.89
C GLN A 288 -4.19 -36.98 26.21
N HIS A 289 -4.79 -36.18 25.32
CA HIS A 289 -6.09 -35.54 25.54
C HIS A 289 -6.99 -35.72 24.33
N GLU A 290 -8.29 -35.93 24.56
CA GLU A 290 -9.28 -35.91 23.46
C GLU A 290 -9.33 -34.54 22.74
N LYS A 291 -8.97 -33.48 23.46
CA LYS A 291 -8.84 -32.11 22.96
C LYS A 291 -7.73 -31.38 23.71
N LEU A 292 -7.05 -30.45 23.04
CA LEU A 292 -6.04 -29.62 23.70
C LEU A 292 -6.71 -28.84 24.84
N PRO A 293 -6.22 -28.96 26.09
CA PRO A 293 -6.79 -28.26 27.22
C PRO A 293 -6.84 -26.75 26.97
N CYS A 294 -7.98 -26.12 27.27
CA CYS A 294 -8.15 -24.67 27.05
C CYS A 294 -7.16 -23.85 27.88
N GLU A 295 -6.68 -24.38 29.01
CA GLU A 295 -5.60 -23.75 29.79
C GLU A 295 -4.32 -23.54 28.98
N VAL A 296 -3.97 -24.43 28.04
CA VAL A 296 -2.79 -24.27 27.18
C VAL A 296 -3.01 -23.13 26.20
N LEU A 297 -4.20 -23.07 25.57
CA LEU A 297 -4.59 -21.98 24.67
C LEU A 297 -4.73 -20.64 25.38
N HIS A 298 -5.12 -20.65 26.65
CA HIS A 298 -5.15 -19.45 27.51
C HIS A 298 -3.80 -19.17 28.17
N GLU A 299 -2.71 -19.79 27.72
CA GLU A 299 -1.34 -19.55 28.20
C GLU A 299 -1.18 -19.75 29.72
N PHE A 300 -1.91 -20.71 30.27
CA PHE A 300 -1.97 -21.07 31.68
C PHE A 300 -2.44 -19.94 32.61
N THR A 301 -3.13 -18.93 32.08
CA THR A 301 -3.69 -17.81 32.86
C THR A 301 -4.98 -18.19 33.58
N THR A 302 -5.81 -19.03 32.96
CA THR A 302 -7.11 -19.45 33.48
C THR A 302 -7.62 -20.72 32.81
N HIS A 303 -8.35 -21.55 33.55
CA HIS A 303 -9.05 -22.72 33.01
C HIS A 303 -10.41 -22.35 32.38
N SER A 304 -11.01 -21.22 32.78
CA SER A 304 -12.33 -20.80 32.30
C SER A 304 -12.22 -19.96 31.02
N CYS A 305 -12.89 -20.41 29.96
CA CYS A 305 -12.98 -19.72 28.66
C CYS A 305 -13.69 -18.36 28.77
N LEU A 306 -14.75 -18.27 29.59
CA LEU A 306 -15.49 -17.03 29.78
C LEU A 306 -14.63 -16.00 30.50
N LYS A 307 -13.91 -16.43 31.55
CA LYS A 307 -12.96 -15.57 32.26
C LYS A 307 -11.85 -15.09 31.34
N HIS A 308 -11.25 -15.98 30.54
CA HIS A 308 -10.22 -15.63 29.56
C HIS A 308 -10.71 -14.55 28.58
N THR A 309 -11.90 -14.75 28.02
CA THR A 309 -12.52 -13.84 27.06
C THR A 309 -12.80 -12.46 27.67
N PHE A 310 -13.21 -12.42 28.94
CA PHE A 310 -13.41 -11.18 29.69
C PHE A 310 -12.10 -10.46 30.03
N ASP A 311 -11.09 -11.20 30.51
CA ASP A 311 -9.77 -10.65 30.86
C ASP A 311 -9.10 -10.05 29.62
N ILE A 312 -9.18 -10.74 28.47
CA ILE A 312 -8.73 -10.22 27.18
C ILE A 312 -9.51 -8.97 26.79
N PHE A 313 -10.84 -8.96 26.91
CA PHE A 313 -11.66 -7.78 26.58
C PHE A 313 -11.17 -6.55 27.34
N VAL A 314 -11.06 -6.65 28.66
CA VAL A 314 -10.65 -5.53 29.53
C VAL A 314 -9.24 -5.07 29.20
N SER A 315 -8.31 -6.03 29.06
CA SER A 315 -6.91 -5.74 28.75
C SER A 315 -6.74 -5.05 27.39
N GLN A 316 -7.44 -5.53 26.37
CA GLN A 316 -7.45 -4.94 25.03
C GLN A 316 -8.16 -3.60 24.98
N PHE A 317 -9.26 -3.45 25.72
CA PHE A 317 -9.98 -2.18 25.82
C PHE A 317 -9.10 -1.10 26.41
N ILE A 318 -8.43 -1.35 27.55
CA ILE A 318 -7.54 -0.38 28.20
C ILE A 318 -6.35 -0.04 27.29
N SER A 319 -5.76 -1.04 26.64
CA SER A 319 -4.62 -0.84 25.72
C SER A 319 -5.02 0.02 24.51
N SER A 320 -6.16 -0.31 23.89
CA SER A 320 -6.70 0.41 22.74
C SER A 320 -7.11 1.82 23.13
N LEU A 321 -7.70 2.00 24.33
CA LEU A 321 -8.08 3.30 24.86
C LEU A 321 -6.87 4.22 25.01
N ARG A 322 -5.75 3.70 25.54
CA ARG A 322 -4.48 4.45 25.61
C ARG A 322 -4.00 4.84 24.21
N PHE A 323 -3.90 3.90 23.28
CA PHE A 323 -3.44 4.19 21.92
C PHE A 323 -4.32 5.22 21.19
N TYR A 324 -5.63 5.00 21.15
CA TYR A 324 -6.55 5.89 20.45
C TYR A 324 -6.72 7.24 21.14
N SER A 325 -6.59 7.30 22.47
CA SER A 325 -6.58 8.59 23.18
C SER A 325 -5.39 9.44 22.76
N TYR A 326 -4.18 8.87 22.67
CA TYR A 326 -3.00 9.60 22.18
C TYR A 326 -3.20 10.12 20.76
N VAL A 327 -3.67 9.29 19.83
CA VAL A 327 -3.86 9.68 18.42
C VAL A 327 -4.95 10.76 18.27
N ASN A 328 -6.09 10.57 18.93
CA ASN A 328 -7.21 11.51 18.82
C ASN A 328 -6.90 12.82 19.56
N LEU A 329 -6.21 12.78 20.69
CA LEU A 329 -5.78 13.97 21.42
C LEU A 329 -4.70 14.73 20.65
N PHE A 330 -3.72 14.03 20.07
CA PHE A 330 -2.73 14.64 19.18
C PHE A 330 -3.41 15.41 18.04
N THR A 331 -4.40 14.79 17.39
CA THR A 331 -5.16 15.45 16.33
C THR A 331 -5.92 16.68 16.84
N PHE A 332 -6.49 16.60 18.04
CA PHE A 332 -7.23 17.71 18.65
C PHE A 332 -6.32 18.89 19.02
N VAL A 333 -5.13 18.61 19.55
CA VAL A 333 -4.15 19.63 19.95
C VAL A 333 -3.49 20.26 18.72
N PHE A 334 -2.85 19.45 17.87
CA PHE A 334 -1.94 19.96 16.84
C PHE A 334 -2.64 20.38 15.55
N PHE A 335 -3.69 19.68 15.12
CA PHE A 335 -4.39 20.01 13.87
C PHE A 335 -5.62 20.88 14.08
N ARG A 336 -6.29 20.77 15.23
CA ARG A 336 -7.49 21.56 15.52
C ARG A 336 -7.23 22.74 16.47
N GLY A 337 -6.06 22.83 17.09
CA GLY A 337 -5.73 23.92 18.02
C GLY A 337 -6.74 24.03 19.15
N PHE A 338 -7.13 22.90 19.76
CA PHE A 338 -8.18 22.80 20.78
C PHE A 338 -9.59 23.22 20.32
N ARG A 339 -9.81 23.45 19.02
CA ARG A 339 -11.13 23.76 18.46
C ARG A 339 -11.92 22.48 18.23
N GLY A 340 -12.89 22.21 19.10
CA GLY A 340 -13.84 21.11 18.93
C GLY A 340 -14.45 20.63 20.24
N ASN A 341 -15.42 19.72 20.14
CA ASN A 341 -16.12 19.17 21.30
C ASN A 341 -15.33 17.98 21.88
N MET A 342 -14.77 18.14 23.08
CA MET A 342 -14.02 17.10 23.79
C MET A 342 -14.85 15.82 23.99
N ARG A 343 -16.17 15.92 24.23
CA ARG A 343 -17.06 14.75 24.37
C ARG A 343 -17.07 13.92 23.09
N LYS A 344 -17.04 14.55 21.90
CA LYS A 344 -16.96 13.84 20.62
C LYS A 344 -15.61 13.12 20.46
N VAL A 345 -14.51 13.72 20.95
CA VAL A 345 -13.18 13.11 20.94
C VAL A 345 -13.15 11.88 21.87
N CYS A 346 -13.69 12.00 23.08
CA CYS A 346 -13.82 10.89 24.04
C CYS A 346 -14.69 9.77 23.47
N LEU A 347 -15.89 10.10 22.96
CA LEU A 347 -16.81 9.09 22.40
C LEU A 347 -16.19 8.37 21.20
N LYS A 348 -15.48 9.08 20.32
CA LYS A 348 -14.75 8.48 19.20
C LYS A 348 -13.67 7.51 19.70
N THR A 349 -12.94 7.91 20.74
CA THR A 349 -11.90 7.07 21.35
C THR A 349 -12.48 5.81 21.99
N ILE A 350 -13.58 5.93 22.72
CA ILE A 350 -14.29 4.78 23.32
C ILE A 350 -14.81 3.85 22.22
N LYS A 351 -15.45 4.37 21.17
CA LYS A 351 -15.96 3.57 20.04
C LYS A 351 -14.85 2.77 19.35
N SER A 352 -13.72 3.40 19.04
CA SER A 352 -12.58 2.69 18.42
C SER A 352 -11.94 1.66 19.37
N SER A 353 -11.98 1.91 20.68
CA SER A 353 -11.48 0.95 21.68
C SER A 353 -12.42 -0.25 21.81
N LEU A 354 -13.73 -0.02 21.81
CA LEU A 354 -14.75 -1.08 21.77
C LEU A 354 -14.64 -1.92 20.50
N PHE A 355 -14.42 -1.30 19.34
CA PHE A 355 -14.20 -2.02 18.09
C PHE A 355 -13.06 -3.04 18.23
N VAL A 356 -11.87 -2.62 18.66
CA VAL A 356 -10.71 -3.52 18.76
C VAL A 356 -10.90 -4.57 19.86
N SER A 357 -11.38 -4.18 21.04
CA SER A 357 -11.58 -5.14 22.13
C SER A 357 -12.65 -6.18 21.79
N SER A 358 -13.78 -5.77 21.21
CA SER A 358 -14.82 -6.68 20.75
C SER A 358 -14.36 -7.58 19.61
N LEU A 359 -13.50 -7.11 18.71
CA LEU A 359 -12.91 -7.94 17.65
C LEU A 359 -12.20 -9.16 18.26
N THR A 360 -11.30 -8.93 19.22
CA THR A 360 -10.55 -10.00 19.87
C THR A 360 -11.43 -10.89 20.75
N THR A 361 -12.40 -10.30 21.46
CA THR A 361 -13.33 -11.04 22.33
C THR A 361 -14.28 -11.94 21.55
N ILE A 362 -14.86 -11.45 20.44
CA ILE A 362 -15.70 -12.29 19.56
C ILE A 362 -14.86 -13.43 18.97
N HIS A 363 -13.63 -13.13 18.55
CA HIS A 363 -12.73 -14.13 17.98
C HIS A 363 -12.45 -15.29 18.94
N TRP A 364 -11.95 -14.99 20.15
CA TRP A 364 -11.68 -16.00 21.17
C TRP A 364 -12.94 -16.67 21.70
N GLY A 365 -14.02 -15.89 21.88
CA GLY A 365 -15.32 -16.41 22.30
C GLY A 365 -15.83 -17.50 21.34
N CYS A 366 -15.75 -17.26 20.03
CA CYS A 366 -16.14 -18.25 19.01
C CYS A 366 -15.23 -19.48 19.02
N ILE A 367 -13.90 -19.30 19.10
CA ILE A 367 -12.93 -20.40 19.19
C ILE A 367 -13.29 -21.30 20.38
N CYS A 368 -13.35 -20.72 21.58
CA CYS A 368 -13.64 -21.47 22.79
C CYS A 368 -15.04 -22.08 22.79
N PHE A 369 -16.06 -21.39 22.27
CA PHE A 369 -17.42 -21.91 22.22
C PHE A 369 -17.50 -23.14 21.32
N ILE A 370 -17.03 -23.03 20.07
CA ILE A 370 -17.11 -24.11 19.07
C ILE A 370 -16.29 -25.32 19.53
N ARG A 371 -15.06 -25.11 20.02
CA ARG A 371 -14.19 -26.19 20.53
C ARG A 371 -14.81 -27.00 21.65
N ASN A 372 -15.71 -26.42 22.44
CA ASN A 372 -16.30 -27.06 23.61
C ASN A 372 -17.75 -27.56 23.41
N HIS A 373 -18.48 -27.02 22.43
CA HIS A 373 -19.92 -27.29 22.25
C HIS A 373 -20.27 -27.78 20.84
N HIS A 374 -19.30 -28.34 20.10
CA HIS A 374 -19.55 -28.88 18.76
C HIS A 374 -20.27 -30.25 18.78
N PRO A 375 -20.99 -30.61 17.71
CA PRO A 375 -21.54 -31.96 17.56
C PRO A 375 -20.45 -32.99 17.28
N LYS A 376 -20.76 -34.27 17.53
CA LYS A 376 -19.82 -35.41 17.40
C LYS A 376 -19.63 -35.94 15.96
N TRP A 377 -20.14 -35.25 14.93
CA TRP A 377 -20.09 -35.72 13.53
C TRP A 377 -18.70 -35.67 12.90
N PHE A 378 -17.84 -34.77 13.38
CA PHE A 378 -16.45 -34.63 12.94
C PHE A 378 -15.52 -34.68 14.15
N GLY A 379 -14.26 -35.05 13.92
CA GLY A 379 -13.24 -35.12 14.98
C GLY A 379 -12.84 -33.75 15.52
N GLN A 380 -12.21 -33.72 16.70
CA GLN A 380 -11.82 -32.50 17.41
C GLN A 380 -10.99 -31.53 16.55
N LYS A 381 -10.01 -32.05 15.78
CA LYS A 381 -9.18 -31.24 14.87
C LYS A 381 -10.03 -30.41 13.91
N TYR A 382 -11.09 -30.98 13.34
CA TYR A 382 -11.96 -30.25 12.41
C TYR A 382 -12.62 -29.05 13.10
N TRP A 383 -13.16 -29.25 14.30
CA TRP A 383 -13.85 -28.20 15.05
C TRP A 383 -12.92 -27.14 15.61
N ASP A 384 -11.70 -27.51 16.00
CA ASP A 384 -10.67 -26.57 16.41
C ASP A 384 -10.32 -25.59 15.29
N ILE A 385 -10.09 -26.12 14.08
CA ILE A 385 -9.76 -25.31 12.90
C ILE A 385 -10.98 -24.50 12.43
N LEU A 386 -12.16 -25.11 12.43
CA LEU A 386 -13.40 -24.41 12.05
C LEU A 386 -13.75 -23.30 13.04
N GLY A 387 -13.51 -23.50 14.33
CA GLY A 387 -13.71 -22.51 15.38
C GLY A 387 -12.90 -21.24 15.13
N ILE A 388 -11.63 -21.40 14.72
CA ILE A 388 -10.75 -20.29 14.33
C ILE A 388 -11.28 -19.58 13.07
N LYS A 389 -11.72 -20.33 12.07
CA LYS A 389 -12.27 -19.78 10.82
C LYS A 389 -13.56 -18.99 11.07
N ILE A 390 -14.51 -19.56 11.80
CA ILE A 390 -15.78 -18.89 12.15
C ILE A 390 -15.50 -17.68 13.04
N GLY A 391 -14.64 -17.82 14.05
CA GLY A 391 -14.22 -16.70 14.89
C GLY A 391 -13.54 -15.60 14.09
N SER A 392 -12.76 -15.93 13.06
CA SER A 392 -12.13 -14.95 12.16
C SER A 392 -13.16 -14.15 11.37
N ALA A 393 -14.23 -14.79 10.88
CA ALA A 393 -15.30 -14.11 10.16
C ALA A 393 -16.17 -13.26 11.08
N LEU A 394 -16.66 -13.84 12.18
CA LEU A 394 -17.58 -13.16 13.11
C LEU A 394 -16.92 -12.00 13.87
N ALA A 395 -15.61 -12.06 14.10
CA ALA A 395 -14.85 -10.93 14.66
C ALA A 395 -15.00 -9.64 13.84
N GLY A 396 -15.27 -9.75 12.53
CA GLY A 396 -15.58 -8.61 11.66
C GLY A 396 -16.83 -7.83 12.08
N LEU A 397 -17.80 -8.44 12.78
CA LEU A 397 -19.01 -7.77 13.27
C LEU A 397 -18.69 -6.67 14.31
N SER A 398 -17.51 -6.71 14.94
CA SER A 398 -17.04 -5.64 15.82
C SER A 398 -17.05 -4.26 15.15
N VAL A 399 -16.94 -4.20 13.82
CA VAL A 399 -16.99 -2.94 13.06
C VAL A 399 -18.29 -2.16 13.24
N LEU A 400 -19.34 -2.81 13.76
CA LEU A 400 -20.61 -2.16 14.08
C LEU A 400 -20.49 -1.10 15.18
N PHE A 401 -19.47 -1.18 16.05
CA PHE A 401 -19.17 -0.12 17.02
C PHE A 401 -18.67 1.18 16.36
N GLU A 402 -18.16 1.09 15.12
CA GLU A 402 -17.67 2.24 14.36
C GLU A 402 -18.77 2.90 13.51
N SER A 403 -18.56 4.19 13.20
CA SER A 403 -19.46 4.94 12.30
C SER A 403 -19.33 4.50 10.84
N ALA A 404 -20.41 4.56 10.04
CA ALA A 404 -20.40 4.16 8.62
C ALA A 404 -19.22 4.73 7.81
N LYS A 405 -18.93 6.03 7.96
CA LYS A 405 -17.78 6.68 7.31
C LYS A 405 -16.44 6.03 7.70
N LYS A 406 -16.26 5.70 8.99
CA LYS A 406 -15.05 5.05 9.47
C LYS A 406 -14.95 3.60 9.01
N ARG A 407 -16.09 2.90 8.85
CA ARG A 407 -16.13 1.54 8.27
C ARG A 407 -15.62 1.54 6.83
N GLN A 408 -16.02 2.52 6.03
CA GLN A 408 -15.48 2.70 4.67
C GLN A 408 -13.97 2.93 4.71
N ASP A 409 -13.47 3.80 5.59
CA ASP A 409 -12.02 4.01 5.74
C ASP A 409 -11.27 2.73 6.17
N LEU A 410 -11.86 1.92 7.05
CA LEU A 410 -11.30 0.64 7.50
C LEU A 410 -11.30 -0.42 6.39
N MET A 411 -12.38 -0.50 5.60
CA MET A 411 -12.49 -1.38 4.44
C MET A 411 -11.35 -1.13 3.45
N LEU A 412 -11.03 0.14 3.20
CA LEU A 412 -9.92 0.52 2.32
C LEU A 412 -8.53 0.16 2.86
N PHE A 413 -8.43 -0.18 4.14
CA PHE A 413 -7.19 -0.65 4.76
C PHE A 413 -7.11 -2.18 4.81
N VAL A 414 -8.20 -2.85 5.19
CA VAL A 414 -8.21 -4.32 5.38
C VAL A 414 -8.43 -5.10 4.08
N THR A 415 -9.28 -4.60 3.17
CA THR A 415 -9.63 -5.33 1.94
C THR A 415 -8.44 -5.52 0.99
N PRO A 416 -7.52 -4.55 0.80
CA PRO A 416 -6.30 -4.79 0.04
C PRO A 416 -5.43 -5.90 0.65
N LYS A 417 -5.34 -5.95 1.99
CA LYS A 417 -4.58 -7.00 2.69
C LYS A 417 -5.24 -8.36 2.53
N ALA A 418 -6.58 -8.43 2.60
CA ALA A 418 -7.34 -9.63 2.31
C ALA A 418 -7.12 -10.11 0.87
N LEU A 419 -7.16 -9.22 -0.11
CA LEU A 419 -6.87 -9.54 -1.50
C LEU A 419 -5.45 -10.13 -1.65
N GLY A 420 -4.47 -9.59 -0.94
CA GLY A 420 -3.10 -10.10 -0.93
C GLY A 420 -2.98 -11.57 -0.48
N THR A 421 -3.85 -12.03 0.43
CA THR A 421 -3.80 -13.42 0.95
C THR A 421 -4.13 -14.49 -0.09
N PHE A 422 -4.73 -14.12 -1.23
CA PHE A 422 -5.00 -15.07 -2.32
C PHE A 422 -3.78 -15.36 -3.19
N PHE A 423 -2.72 -14.57 -3.06
CA PHE A 423 -1.48 -14.71 -3.82
C PHE A 423 -0.37 -15.27 -2.93
N ASP A 424 0.58 -15.95 -3.56
CA ASP A 424 1.74 -16.47 -2.83
C ASP A 424 2.83 -15.41 -2.73
N ALA A 425 3.49 -15.39 -1.56
CA ALA A 425 4.59 -14.47 -1.28
C ALA A 425 5.86 -14.80 -2.08
N ALA A 426 5.93 -15.98 -2.71
CA ALA A 426 7.03 -16.40 -3.56
C ALA A 426 7.09 -15.58 -4.84
N ASP A 427 8.28 -15.04 -5.13
CA ASP A 427 8.49 -14.25 -6.33
C ASP A 427 8.62 -15.10 -7.59
N SER A 428 7.91 -14.69 -8.64
CA SER A 428 7.95 -15.34 -9.94
C SER A 428 7.70 -14.33 -11.04
N THR A 429 8.31 -14.56 -12.21
CA THR A 429 8.12 -13.69 -13.39
C THR A 429 6.65 -13.55 -13.77
N LYS A 430 5.88 -14.65 -13.67
CA LYS A 430 4.43 -14.65 -13.93
C LYS A 430 3.68 -13.74 -12.96
N ARG A 431 4.00 -13.81 -11.67
CA ARG A 431 3.41 -12.94 -10.65
C ARG A 431 3.75 -11.47 -10.90
N ARG A 432 5.00 -11.17 -11.25
CA ARG A 432 5.44 -9.80 -11.55
C ARG A 432 4.68 -9.21 -12.75
N GLN A 433 4.50 -10.00 -13.81
CA GLN A 433 3.70 -9.61 -14.98
C GLN A 433 2.22 -9.40 -14.63
N LEU A 434 1.64 -10.29 -13.82
CA LEU A 434 0.26 -10.15 -13.36
C LEU A 434 0.07 -8.90 -12.50
N GLU A 435 1.01 -8.62 -11.60
CA GLU A 435 1.01 -7.40 -10.78
C GLU A 435 1.13 -6.16 -11.66
N THR A 436 2.02 -6.16 -12.66
CA THR A 436 2.14 -5.06 -13.63
C THR A 436 0.84 -4.82 -14.38
N ALA A 437 0.18 -5.87 -14.86
CA ALA A 437 -1.10 -5.76 -15.54
C ALA A 437 -2.19 -5.23 -14.60
N ALA A 438 -2.29 -5.78 -13.39
CA ALA A 438 -3.27 -5.38 -12.38
C ALA A 438 -3.08 -3.93 -11.93
N PHE A 439 -1.83 -3.52 -11.65
CA PHE A 439 -1.47 -2.14 -11.33
C PHE A 439 -1.87 -1.22 -12.49
N SER A 440 -1.47 -1.56 -13.71
CA SER A 440 -1.66 -0.70 -14.88
C SER A 440 -3.13 -0.49 -15.22
N PHE A 441 -3.92 -1.56 -15.20
CA PHE A 441 -5.36 -1.49 -15.44
C PHE A 441 -6.08 -0.70 -14.35
N SER A 442 -5.73 -0.96 -13.08
CA SER A 442 -6.34 -0.26 -11.94
C SER A 442 -6.00 1.22 -11.92
N PHE A 443 -4.75 1.57 -12.19
CA PHE A 443 -4.31 2.95 -12.32
C PHE A 443 -5.04 3.67 -13.47
N ALA A 444 -5.14 3.04 -14.64
CA ALA A 444 -5.85 3.58 -15.79
C ALA A 444 -7.33 3.87 -15.48
N ILE A 445 -8.04 2.93 -14.84
CA ILE A 445 -9.42 3.12 -14.39
C ILE A 445 -9.54 4.33 -13.45
N LEU A 446 -8.71 4.35 -12.42
CA LEU A 446 -8.80 5.35 -11.35
C LEU A 446 -8.49 6.76 -11.85
N VAL A 447 -7.49 6.91 -12.71
CA VAL A 447 -7.14 8.20 -13.32
C VAL A 447 -8.22 8.65 -14.31
N ALA A 448 -8.80 7.72 -15.09
CA ALA A 448 -9.90 8.03 -15.99
C ALA A 448 -11.12 8.56 -15.21
N PHE A 449 -11.52 7.89 -14.14
CA PHE A 449 -12.57 8.39 -13.25
C PHE A 449 -12.19 9.70 -12.55
N ALA A 450 -10.92 9.88 -12.15
CA ALA A 450 -10.45 11.13 -11.53
C ALA A 450 -10.63 12.34 -12.44
N ARG A 451 -10.53 12.17 -13.77
CA ARG A 451 -10.73 13.26 -14.75
C ARG A 451 -12.17 13.38 -15.23
N SER A 452 -12.85 12.27 -15.52
CA SER A 452 -14.19 12.31 -16.11
C SER A 452 -15.31 12.48 -15.08
N SER A 453 -15.16 11.91 -13.88
CA SER A 453 -16.22 11.88 -12.87
C SER A 453 -15.63 11.80 -11.46
N PRO A 454 -15.00 12.88 -10.98
CA PRO A 454 -14.21 12.88 -9.75
C PRO A 454 -15.05 12.57 -8.50
N ALA A 455 -16.33 12.95 -8.52
CA ALA A 455 -17.29 12.66 -7.45
C ALA A 455 -17.51 11.17 -7.21
N ARG A 456 -17.18 10.31 -8.18
CA ARG A 456 -17.32 8.85 -8.08
C ARG A 456 -16.19 8.19 -7.27
N LEU A 457 -15.09 8.90 -7.02
CA LEU A 457 -13.98 8.39 -6.21
C LEU A 457 -14.26 8.57 -4.70
N ARG A 458 -14.55 7.46 -4.01
CA ARG A 458 -14.85 7.45 -2.57
C ARG A 458 -13.58 7.42 -1.69
N GLY A 459 -13.72 7.94 -0.47
CA GLY A 459 -12.70 7.88 0.59
C GLY A 459 -11.53 8.86 0.42
N VAL A 460 -10.60 8.82 1.37
CA VAL A 460 -9.45 9.76 1.43
C VAL A 460 -8.52 9.59 0.23
N VAL A 461 -8.23 8.35 -0.16
CA VAL A 461 -7.37 8.03 -1.32
C VAL A 461 -7.98 8.52 -2.64
N GLY A 462 -9.30 8.39 -2.81
CA GLY A 462 -10.00 8.88 -4.01
C GLY A 462 -9.93 10.40 -4.13
N LYS A 463 -10.12 11.12 -3.01
CA LYS A 463 -9.97 12.58 -2.95
C LYS A 463 -8.53 13.01 -3.23
N GLY A 464 -7.54 12.28 -2.70
CA GLY A 464 -6.12 12.51 -2.98
C GLY A 464 -5.82 12.36 -4.47
N LEU A 465 -6.27 11.27 -5.09
CA LEU A 465 -6.05 11.02 -6.52
C LEU A 465 -6.71 12.08 -7.41
N SER A 466 -7.94 12.47 -7.10
CA SER A 466 -8.62 13.56 -7.81
C SER A 466 -7.81 14.86 -7.74
N TYR A 467 -7.26 15.20 -6.57
CA TYR A 467 -6.43 16.40 -6.41
C TYR A 467 -5.08 16.31 -7.13
N MET A 468 -4.54 15.10 -7.28
CA MET A 468 -3.25 14.84 -7.92
C MET A 468 -3.33 14.80 -9.45
N VAL A 469 -4.50 14.48 -10.02
CA VAL A 469 -4.69 14.26 -11.46
C VAL A 469 -5.36 15.45 -12.17
N MET A 470 -6.13 16.25 -11.42
CA MET A 470 -6.66 17.56 -11.84
C MET A 470 -5.59 18.66 -11.77
#